data_AF-A0A9W6YD50-F1
#
_entry.id   AF-A0A9W6YD50-F1
#
_cell.length_a   1.000
_cell.length_b   1.000
_cell.length_c   1.000
_cell.angle_alpha   90.00
_cell.angle_beta   90.00
_cell.angle_gamma   90.00
#
_symmetry.space_group_name_H-M   'P 1'
#
loop_
_entity.id
_entity.type
_entity.pdbx_description
1 polymer ?
#
loop_
_entity_poly.entity_id
_entity_poly.type
_entity_poly.pdbx_seq_one_letter_code
_entity_poly.pdbx_strand_id
1 'polypeptide(L)'
;MEAPSDLYAHTDDSTTTRLVPEYSSLFAHSASSSFFAYLLVYFWKQVVLESNRYAAAKEIRITTPFSMEELMTFLGIIFYMTLTDKGEYSNYWGSQTEDAIFGGASTSLDTVMSLRRFKLIHRCLSSEPGMSVERDPAARIRPLLNLLKCTGGRYVEVGRDLALDEASIACRSRHGRHTILRSLVENTT
;
A
#
# COMPACT_ATOMS: atom_id res chain seq x y z
N MET A 1 38.73 -14.24 -13.32
CA MET A 1 37.70 -15.29 -13.41
C MET A 1 36.77 -14.90 -14.54
N GLU A 2 36.64 -15.73 -15.56
CA GLU A 2 35.73 -15.49 -16.68
C GLU A 2 34.29 -15.76 -16.21
N ALA A 3 33.33 -14.89 -16.57
CA ALA A 3 31.95 -15.04 -16.13
C ALA A 3 31.28 -16.24 -16.83
N PRO A 4 30.38 -16.98 -16.17
CA PRO A 4 29.71 -18.12 -16.79
C PRO A 4 28.90 -17.68 -18.03
N SER A 5 29.13 -18.36 -19.16
CA SER A 5 28.56 -18.03 -20.48
C SER A 5 27.18 -18.66 -20.74
N ASP A 6 26.71 -19.51 -19.83
CA ASP A 6 25.41 -20.19 -19.86
C ASP A 6 24.29 -19.42 -19.14
N LEU A 7 24.61 -18.26 -18.55
CA LEU A 7 23.66 -17.43 -17.83
C LEU A 7 22.83 -16.54 -18.76
N TYR A 8 21.60 -16.28 -18.35
CA TYR A 8 20.65 -15.46 -19.10
C TYR A 8 21.25 -14.11 -19.55
N ALA A 9 20.95 -13.75 -20.80
CA ALA A 9 21.18 -12.45 -21.40
C ALA A 9 19.93 -12.07 -22.22
N HIS A 10 19.64 -10.78 -22.29
CA HIS A 10 18.62 -10.25 -23.18
C HIS A 10 19.03 -10.45 -24.65
N THR A 11 18.09 -10.25 -25.58
CA THR A 11 18.34 -10.40 -27.03
C THR A 11 19.40 -9.44 -27.57
N ASP A 12 19.71 -8.37 -26.84
CA ASP A 12 20.75 -7.38 -27.13
C ASP A 12 22.05 -7.61 -26.33
N ASP A 13 22.25 -8.82 -25.80
CA ASP A 13 23.38 -9.24 -24.96
C ASP A 13 23.52 -8.48 -23.62
N SER A 14 22.56 -7.61 -23.30
CA SER A 14 22.49 -6.96 -22.00
C SER A 14 22.15 -7.95 -20.89
N THR A 15 22.64 -7.69 -19.69
CA THR A 15 22.36 -8.48 -18.48
C THR A 15 21.65 -7.66 -17.40
N THR A 16 21.43 -6.36 -17.65
CA THR A 16 20.94 -5.42 -16.63
C THR A 16 19.43 -5.34 -16.62
N THR A 17 18.86 -5.32 -15.43
CA THR A 17 17.44 -4.99 -15.25
C THR A 17 17.14 -3.61 -15.83
N ARG A 18 16.10 -3.50 -16.65
CA ARG A 18 15.71 -2.25 -17.29
C ARG A 18 14.20 -2.05 -17.35
N LEU A 19 13.80 -0.79 -17.47
CA LEU A 19 12.43 -0.44 -17.75
C LEU A 19 12.10 -0.81 -19.21
N VAL A 20 10.94 -1.41 -19.43
CA VAL A 20 10.39 -1.67 -20.76
C VAL A 20 10.17 -0.31 -21.47
N PRO A 21 10.84 -0.05 -22.60
CA PRO A 21 10.88 1.29 -23.22
C PRO A 21 9.50 1.90 -23.52
N GLU A 22 8.53 1.08 -23.89
CA GLU A 22 7.15 1.46 -24.22
C GLU A 22 6.42 2.15 -23.05
N TYR A 23 6.84 1.88 -21.81
CA TYR A 23 6.23 2.42 -20.61
C TYR A 23 7.05 3.55 -19.97
N SER A 24 8.17 3.97 -20.56
CA SER A 24 9.06 4.99 -20.00
C SER A 24 8.35 6.31 -19.67
N SER A 25 7.43 6.74 -20.54
CA SER A 25 6.65 7.96 -20.35
C SER A 25 5.75 7.92 -19.10
N LEU A 26 5.26 6.74 -18.70
CA LEU A 26 4.42 6.60 -17.49
C LEU A 26 5.21 6.92 -16.22
N PHE A 27 6.47 6.50 -16.16
CA PHE A 27 7.32 6.67 -14.98
C PHE A 27 8.08 7.99 -14.98
N ALA A 28 8.26 8.62 -16.14
CA ALA A 28 8.87 9.94 -16.28
C ALA A 28 7.91 11.09 -15.89
N HIS A 29 6.60 10.85 -15.89
CA HIS A 29 5.61 11.91 -15.69
C HIS A 29 5.56 12.43 -14.24
N SER A 30 5.41 11.53 -13.26
CA SER A 30 5.31 11.89 -11.84
C SER A 30 5.39 10.65 -10.93
N ALA A 31 5.69 10.87 -9.65
CA ALA A 31 5.65 9.81 -8.63
C ALA A 31 4.25 9.18 -8.50
N SER A 32 3.18 9.98 -8.64
CA SER A 32 1.80 9.48 -8.61
C SER A 32 1.47 8.61 -9.82
N SER A 33 1.97 8.96 -11.02
CA SER A 33 1.83 8.14 -12.22
C SER A 33 2.51 6.78 -12.04
N SER A 34 3.74 6.78 -11.51
CA SER A 34 4.48 5.55 -11.16
C SER A 34 3.73 4.68 -10.14
N PHE A 35 3.12 5.29 -9.12
CA PHE A 35 2.31 4.58 -8.13
C PHE A 35 1.07 3.93 -8.76
N PHE A 36 0.32 4.69 -9.57
CA PHE A 36 -0.89 4.20 -10.21
C PHE A 36 -0.63 3.22 -11.37
N ALA A 37 0.60 3.12 -11.87
CA ALA A 37 0.98 2.06 -12.82
C ALA A 37 0.87 0.67 -12.17
N TYR A 38 1.28 0.54 -10.90
CA TYR A 38 1.17 -0.74 -10.17
C TYR A 38 -0.20 -0.94 -9.53
N LEU A 39 -0.79 0.13 -8.97
CA LEU A 39 -2.09 0.11 -8.30
C LEU A 39 -3.10 0.99 -9.04
N LEU A 40 -3.69 0.43 -10.09
CA LEU A 40 -4.58 1.13 -11.01
C LEU A 40 -5.70 1.91 -10.27
N VAL A 41 -6.06 3.09 -10.79
CA VAL A 41 -7.14 3.93 -10.26
C VAL A 41 -8.47 3.17 -10.14
N TYR A 42 -8.73 2.23 -11.05
CA TYR A 42 -9.94 1.39 -11.01
C TYR A 42 -10.03 0.51 -9.75
N PHE A 43 -8.90 -0.02 -9.27
CA PHE A 43 -8.86 -0.79 -8.03
C PHE A 43 -9.31 0.05 -6.84
N TRP A 44 -8.86 1.30 -6.76
CA TRP A 44 -9.26 2.21 -5.70
C TRP A 44 -10.75 2.59 -5.77
N LYS A 45 -11.31 2.74 -6.97
CA LYS A 45 -12.76 2.91 -7.13
C LYS A 45 -13.54 1.73 -6.58
N GLN A 46 -13.06 0.50 -6.82
CA GLN A 46 -13.64 -0.70 -6.24
C GLN A 46 -13.51 -0.70 -4.71
N VAL A 47 -12.36 -0.30 -4.16
CA VAL A 47 -12.17 -0.18 -2.70
C VAL A 47 -13.16 0.81 -2.09
N VAL A 48 -13.42 1.97 -2.71
CA VAL A 48 -14.45 2.91 -2.24
C VAL A 48 -15.83 2.27 -2.20
N LEU A 49 -16.21 1.60 -3.30
CA LEU A 49 -17.50 0.92 -3.41
C LEU A 49 -17.68 -0.15 -2.32
N GLU A 50 -16.69 -1.03 -2.17
CA GLU A 50 -16.75 -2.12 -1.20
C GLU A 50 -16.65 -1.63 0.25
N SER A 51 -15.90 -0.56 0.51
CA SER A 51 -15.84 0.03 1.85
C SER A 51 -17.17 0.65 2.29
N ASN A 52 -17.88 1.30 1.36
CA ASN A 52 -19.23 1.80 1.60
C ASN A 52 -20.25 0.67 1.81
N ARG A 53 -20.19 -0.40 0.98
CA ARG A 53 -21.01 -1.60 1.16
C ARG A 53 -20.75 -2.28 2.50
N TYR A 54 -19.47 -2.38 2.89
CA TYR A 54 -19.08 -2.94 4.18
C TYR A 54 -19.62 -2.12 5.35
N ALA A 55 -19.53 -0.79 5.27
CA ALA A 55 -20.08 0.10 6.29
C ALA A 55 -21.60 -0.12 6.46
N ALA A 56 -22.34 -0.22 5.34
CA ALA A 56 -23.78 -0.50 5.35
C ALA A 56 -24.09 -1.89 5.95
N ALA A 57 -23.40 -2.94 5.49
CA ALA A 57 -23.61 -4.32 5.94
C ALA A 57 -23.26 -4.54 7.42
N LYS A 58 -22.35 -3.75 7.98
CA LYS A 58 -21.96 -3.78 9.40
C LYS A 58 -22.65 -2.71 10.25
N GLU A 59 -23.64 -2.02 9.69
CA GLU A 59 -24.40 -0.95 10.36
C GLU A 59 -23.49 0.14 10.98
N ILE A 60 -22.34 0.38 10.36
CA ILE A 60 -21.41 1.41 10.78
C ILE A 60 -21.98 2.76 10.35
N ARG A 61 -22.28 3.62 11.33
CA ARG A 61 -22.84 4.96 11.09
C ARG A 61 -21.84 5.85 10.36
N ILE A 62 -22.03 5.99 9.04
CA ILE A 62 -21.36 6.98 8.20
C ILE A 62 -22.37 8.06 7.81
N THR A 63 -22.03 9.33 8.08
CA THR A 63 -22.91 10.47 7.73
C THR A 63 -22.98 10.67 6.23
N THR A 64 -21.84 10.49 5.56
CA THR A 64 -21.68 10.59 4.11
C THR A 64 -20.93 9.37 3.60
N PRO A 65 -21.31 8.81 2.44
CA PRO A 65 -20.53 7.79 1.74
C PRO A 65 -19.10 8.26 1.51
N PHE A 66 -18.14 7.35 1.59
CA PHE A 66 -16.75 7.63 1.24
C PHE A 66 -16.65 7.96 -0.25
N SER A 67 -15.90 9.01 -0.58
CA SER A 67 -15.60 9.39 -1.96
C SER A 67 -14.21 8.91 -2.39
N MET A 68 -13.94 8.97 -3.69
CA MET A 68 -12.61 8.73 -4.24
C MET A 68 -11.59 9.76 -3.72
N GLU A 69 -12.00 11.02 -3.62
CA GLU A 69 -11.17 12.09 -3.08
C GLU A 69 -10.77 11.81 -1.63
N GLU A 70 -11.72 11.44 -0.77
CA GLU A 70 -11.43 11.10 0.62
C GLU A 70 -10.49 9.89 0.74
N LEU A 71 -10.66 8.88 -0.11
CA LEU A 71 -9.74 7.74 -0.13
C LEU A 71 -8.32 8.14 -0.55
N MET A 72 -8.17 9.02 -1.55
CA MET A 72 -6.87 9.51 -1.97
C MET A 72 -6.21 10.39 -0.89
N THR A 73 -6.98 11.24 -0.21
CA THR A 73 -6.51 12.01 0.94
C THR A 73 -6.07 11.10 2.08
N PHE A 74 -6.85 10.04 2.38
CA PHE A 74 -6.49 9.03 3.36
C PHE A 74 -5.16 8.34 3.01
N LEU A 75 -4.96 7.92 1.75
CA LEU A 75 -3.68 7.33 1.30
C LEU A 75 -2.51 8.30 1.44
N GLY A 76 -2.72 9.57 1.09
CA GLY A 76 -1.73 10.63 1.28
C GLY A 76 -1.31 10.79 2.74
N ILE A 77 -2.27 10.73 3.68
CA ILE A 77 -1.99 10.73 5.11
C ILE A 77 -1.15 9.51 5.52
N ILE A 78 -1.46 8.31 5.01
CA ILE A 78 -0.66 7.12 5.30
C ILE A 78 0.79 7.29 4.79
N PHE A 79 1.00 7.81 3.58
CA PHE A 79 2.35 8.10 3.10
C PHE A 79 3.08 9.14 3.95
N TYR A 80 2.39 10.20 4.38
CA TYR A 80 2.98 11.18 5.28
C TYR A 80 3.42 10.55 6.61
N MET A 81 2.58 9.70 7.20
CA MET A 81 2.91 8.97 8.43
C MET A 81 4.10 8.01 8.28
N THR A 82 4.33 7.46 7.07
CA THR A 82 5.54 6.65 6.82
C THR A 82 6.82 7.47 6.75
N LEU A 83 6.73 8.76 6.38
CA LEU A 83 7.88 9.64 6.25
C LEU A 83 8.18 10.42 7.55
N THR A 84 7.16 10.67 8.36
CA THR A 84 7.25 11.43 9.60
C THR A 84 6.70 10.58 10.72
N ASP A 85 7.55 9.96 11.53
CA ASP A 85 7.13 9.15 12.67
C ASP A 85 6.84 10.04 13.89
N LYS A 86 5.57 10.13 14.28
CA LYS A 86 5.12 10.79 15.52
C LYS A 86 4.59 9.78 16.54
N GLY A 87 4.84 8.49 16.34
CA GLY A 87 4.32 7.39 17.16
C GLY A 87 2.82 7.18 16.92
N GLU A 88 2.00 7.43 17.93
CA GLU A 88 0.56 7.22 17.82
C GLU A 88 -0.07 8.16 16.78
N TYR A 89 -0.99 7.62 15.97
CA TYR A 89 -1.63 8.40 14.91
C TYR A 89 -2.33 9.67 15.44
N SER A 90 -2.80 9.71 16.69
CA SER A 90 -3.46 10.91 17.24
C SER A 90 -2.54 12.13 17.31
N ASN A 91 -1.21 11.92 17.37
CA ASN A 91 -0.23 13.00 17.47
C ASN A 91 -0.12 13.84 16.18
N TYR A 92 -0.61 13.33 15.06
CA TYR A 92 -0.64 14.03 13.78
C TYR A 92 -1.81 15.03 13.67
N TRP A 93 -2.76 14.97 14.61
CA TRP A 93 -3.90 15.90 14.72
C TRP A 93 -3.73 16.82 15.92
N GLY A 94 -4.38 17.98 15.89
CA GLY A 94 -4.32 18.97 16.96
C GLY A 94 -3.03 19.78 17.00
N SER A 95 -2.74 20.33 18.19
CA SER A 95 -1.56 21.18 18.42
C SER A 95 -0.28 20.34 18.36
N GLN A 96 0.68 20.80 17.57
CA GLN A 96 1.90 20.08 17.31
C GLN A 96 2.96 20.50 18.35
N THR A 97 3.36 19.56 19.20
CA THR A 97 4.23 19.86 20.35
C THR A 97 5.63 20.31 19.90
N GLU A 98 6.10 19.84 18.75
CA GLU A 98 7.34 20.27 18.13
C GLU A 98 7.37 21.77 17.79
N ASP A 99 6.24 22.37 17.41
CA ASP A 99 6.18 23.79 17.05
C ASP A 99 6.41 24.69 18.27
N ALA A 100 5.88 24.28 19.42
CA ALA A 100 6.12 24.97 20.68
C ALA A 100 7.58 24.86 21.17
N ILE A 101 8.28 23.78 20.80
CA ILE A 101 9.65 23.51 21.27
C ILE A 101 10.69 24.10 20.31
N PHE A 102 10.49 23.92 19.01
CA PHE A 102 11.47 24.24 17.97
C PHE A 102 11.11 25.49 17.15
N GLY A 103 9.98 26.15 17.45
CA GLY A 103 9.53 27.35 16.74
C GLY A 103 9.07 27.06 15.30
N GLY A 104 8.55 25.86 15.06
CA GLY A 104 8.10 25.39 13.75
C GLY A 104 6.67 25.82 13.39
N ALA A 105 6.29 25.49 12.15
CA ALA A 105 4.92 25.59 11.64
C ALA A 105 4.53 24.25 11.00
N SER A 106 4.58 23.18 11.78
CA SER A 106 4.19 21.86 11.34
C SER A 106 2.69 21.80 11.02
N THR A 107 2.33 21.01 10.01
CA THR A 107 0.97 20.96 9.49
C THR A 107 0.14 19.98 10.31
N SER A 108 -0.85 20.49 11.04
CA SER A 108 -1.89 19.64 11.64
C SER A 108 -2.79 19.05 10.57
N LEU A 109 -3.01 17.73 10.63
CA LEU A 109 -3.86 17.01 9.68
C LEU A 109 -5.35 17.32 9.84
N ASP A 110 -5.78 18.05 10.88
CA ASP A 110 -7.17 18.51 11.03
C ASP A 110 -7.64 19.36 9.84
N THR A 111 -6.72 20.10 9.21
CA THR A 111 -7.00 20.91 8.02
C THR A 111 -7.17 20.06 6.75
N VAL A 112 -6.67 18.82 6.76
CA VAL A 112 -6.69 17.89 5.62
C VAL A 112 -7.86 16.92 5.73
N MET A 113 -8.01 16.26 6.87
CA MET A 113 -9.11 15.35 7.17
C MET A 113 -9.24 15.18 8.67
N SER A 114 -10.45 15.31 9.23
CA SER A 114 -10.66 15.07 10.66
C SER A 114 -10.23 13.65 11.10
N LEU A 115 -9.69 13.54 12.31
CA LEU A 115 -9.29 12.26 12.90
C LEU A 115 -10.44 11.23 12.92
N ARG A 116 -11.67 11.71 13.18
CA ARG A 116 -12.86 10.86 13.18
C ARG A 116 -13.10 10.25 11.79
N ARG A 117 -12.98 11.04 10.72
CA ARG A 117 -13.18 10.56 9.35
C ARG A 117 -12.07 9.59 8.93
N PHE A 118 -10.82 9.90 9.28
CA PHE A 118 -9.69 9.00 9.08
C PHE A 118 -9.93 7.62 9.72
N LYS A 119 -10.32 7.59 10.99
CA LYS A 119 -10.65 6.34 11.71
C LYS A 119 -11.81 5.58 11.07
N LEU A 120 -12.82 6.28 10.56
CA LEU A 120 -13.96 5.64 9.89
C LEU A 120 -13.54 4.95 8.59
N ILE A 121 -12.73 5.63 7.75
CA ILE A 121 -12.19 5.04 6.52
C ILE A 121 -11.31 3.84 6.85
N HIS A 122 -10.37 3.99 7.78
CA HIS A 122 -9.47 2.91 8.22
C HIS A 122 -10.24 1.68 8.70
N ARG A 123 -11.35 1.88 9.46
CA ARG A 123 -12.19 0.78 9.95
C ARG A 123 -12.99 0.08 8.86
N CYS A 124 -13.42 0.80 7.82
CA CYS A 124 -14.33 0.29 6.80
C CYS A 124 -13.62 -0.19 5.53
N LEU A 125 -12.30 0.01 5.44
CA LEU A 125 -11.52 -0.30 4.25
C LEU A 125 -11.71 -1.78 3.85
N SER A 126 -12.26 -1.99 2.65
CA SER A 126 -12.52 -3.31 2.08
C SER A 126 -12.28 -3.29 0.57
N SER A 127 -11.71 -4.38 0.04
CA SER A 127 -11.53 -4.59 -1.40
C SER A 127 -12.37 -5.75 -1.96
N GLU A 128 -13.02 -6.51 -1.07
CA GLU A 128 -13.72 -7.76 -1.39
C GLU A 128 -15.25 -7.57 -1.33
N PRO A 129 -15.99 -8.10 -2.32
CA PRO A 129 -17.45 -8.09 -2.36
C PRO A 129 -18.04 -9.22 -1.48
N GLY A 130 -17.78 -9.13 -0.17
CA GLY A 130 -18.54 -9.71 0.95
C GLY A 130 -18.95 -11.19 0.99
N MET A 131 -18.49 -12.11 0.15
CA MET A 131 -19.23 -13.39 -0.02
C MET A 131 -18.41 -14.70 -0.04
N SER A 132 -17.10 -14.73 0.25
CA SER A 132 -16.37 -16.03 0.12
C SER A 132 -15.17 -16.26 1.05
N VAL A 133 -15.20 -15.75 2.28
CA VAL A 133 -14.09 -15.95 3.24
C VAL A 133 -13.88 -17.43 3.63
N GLU A 134 -14.90 -18.29 3.50
CA GLU A 134 -14.86 -19.68 4.02
C GLU A 134 -13.81 -20.58 3.34
N ARG A 135 -13.40 -20.30 2.09
CA ARG A 135 -12.43 -21.14 1.36
C ARG A 135 -11.03 -20.57 1.28
N ASP A 136 -10.87 -19.26 1.44
CA ASP A 136 -9.59 -18.57 1.23
C ASP A 136 -9.31 -17.56 2.37
N PRO A 137 -8.37 -17.86 3.28
CA PRO A 137 -7.97 -16.95 4.36
C PRO A 137 -7.47 -15.58 3.87
N ALA A 138 -6.99 -15.50 2.62
CA ALA A 138 -6.51 -14.26 2.00
C ALA A 138 -7.53 -13.61 1.06
N ALA A 139 -8.80 -14.08 1.02
CA ALA A 139 -9.84 -13.59 0.12
C ALA A 139 -9.96 -12.05 0.15
N ARG A 140 -9.86 -11.45 1.34
CA ARG A 140 -10.00 -10.00 1.55
C ARG A 140 -8.91 -9.16 0.91
N ILE A 141 -7.73 -9.72 0.68
CA ILE A 141 -6.57 -9.07 0.04
C ILE A 141 -6.29 -9.62 -1.36
N ARG A 142 -7.00 -10.67 -1.78
CA ARG A 142 -6.82 -11.34 -3.07
C ARG A 142 -6.94 -10.38 -4.26
N PRO A 143 -7.89 -9.41 -4.29
CA PRO A 143 -7.96 -8.43 -5.38
C PRO A 143 -6.66 -7.62 -5.54
N LEU A 144 -6.07 -7.19 -4.43
CA LEU A 144 -4.80 -6.47 -4.42
C LEU A 144 -3.64 -7.36 -4.89
N LEU A 145 -3.54 -8.59 -4.36
CA LEU A 145 -2.49 -9.52 -4.77
C LEU A 145 -2.57 -9.89 -6.25
N ASN A 146 -3.78 -10.10 -6.77
CA ASN A 146 -3.99 -10.42 -8.17
C ASN A 146 -3.61 -9.22 -9.06
N LEU A 147 -3.97 -8.00 -8.65
CA LEU A 147 -3.56 -6.79 -9.35
C LEU A 147 -2.04 -6.68 -9.43
N LEU A 148 -1.36 -6.82 -8.29
CA LEU A 148 0.10 -6.74 -8.21
C LEU A 148 0.79 -7.85 -9.01
N LYS A 149 0.23 -9.06 -9.06
CA LYS A 149 0.74 -10.13 -9.94
C LYS A 149 0.63 -9.76 -11.42
N CYS A 150 -0.45 -9.10 -11.82
CA CYS A 150 -0.66 -8.68 -13.20
C CYS A 150 0.20 -7.46 -13.60
N THR A 151 0.48 -6.55 -12.67
CA THR A 151 1.22 -5.31 -12.95
C THR A 151 2.71 -5.40 -12.62
N GLY A 152 3.11 -6.23 -11.65
CA GLY A 152 4.46 -6.27 -11.06
C GLY A 152 5.57 -6.56 -12.07
N GLY A 153 5.36 -7.52 -12.98
CA GLY A 153 6.32 -7.87 -14.02
C GLY A 153 6.12 -7.13 -15.35
N ARG A 154 5.13 -6.22 -15.44
CA ARG A 154 4.72 -5.65 -16.73
C ARG A 154 5.68 -4.60 -17.26
N TYR A 155 6.35 -3.90 -16.35
CA TYR A 155 7.08 -2.68 -16.67
C TYR A 155 8.59 -2.86 -16.64
N VAL A 156 9.08 -3.99 -16.13
CA VAL A 156 10.49 -4.23 -15.87
C VAL A 156 10.93 -5.50 -16.57
N GLU A 157 11.94 -5.40 -17.42
CA GLU A 157 12.70 -6.54 -17.93
C GLU A 157 13.76 -6.87 -16.90
N VAL A 158 13.63 -8.05 -16.29
CA VAL A 158 14.50 -8.47 -15.21
C VAL A 158 15.83 -8.96 -15.80
N GLY A 159 16.93 -8.46 -15.23
CA GLY A 159 18.28 -8.85 -15.60
C GLY A 159 18.72 -10.18 -15.00
N ARG A 160 20.02 -10.47 -15.17
CA ARG A 160 20.65 -11.72 -14.71
C ARG A 160 20.69 -11.86 -13.20
N ASP A 161 20.96 -10.76 -12.49
CA ASP A 161 21.23 -10.77 -11.07
C ASP A 161 19.93 -10.66 -10.28
N LEU A 162 19.38 -11.82 -9.91
CA LEU A 162 18.15 -11.96 -9.14
C LEU A 162 18.42 -12.58 -7.78
N ALA A 163 17.88 -11.95 -6.74
CA ALA A 163 17.80 -12.52 -5.41
C ALA A 163 16.34 -12.83 -5.08
N LEU A 164 16.12 -14.02 -4.51
CA LEU A 164 14.83 -14.42 -3.95
C LEU A 164 15.02 -14.59 -2.45
N ASP A 165 14.24 -13.83 -1.69
CA ASP A 165 14.25 -13.88 -0.24
C ASP A 165 12.83 -13.79 0.31
N GLU A 166 12.65 -14.14 1.58
CA GLU A 166 11.40 -13.99 2.31
C GLU A 166 11.27 -12.57 2.88
N ALA A 167 10.06 -12.03 2.88
CA ALA A 167 9.73 -10.80 3.59
C ALA A 167 8.56 -11.08 4.55
N SER A 168 8.76 -10.78 5.83
CA SER A 168 7.73 -10.94 6.84
C SER A 168 7.06 -9.60 7.18
N ILE A 169 5.78 -9.65 7.55
CA ILE A 169 5.04 -8.48 8.05
C ILE A 169 4.59 -8.81 9.46
N ALA A 170 5.09 -8.05 10.43
CA ALA A 170 4.72 -8.22 11.82
C ALA A 170 3.20 -8.04 12.02
N CYS A 171 2.52 -9.12 12.42
CA CYS A 171 1.08 -9.08 12.69
C CYS A 171 0.77 -9.80 14.00
N ARG A 172 0.17 -9.07 14.96
CA ARG A 172 -0.37 -9.63 16.19
C ARG A 172 -1.90 -9.65 16.13
N SER A 173 -2.45 -10.45 15.23
CA SER A 173 -3.90 -10.59 15.07
C SER A 173 -4.38 -12.00 15.41
N ARG A 174 -5.57 -12.09 16.03
CA ARG A 174 -6.26 -13.37 16.25
C ARG A 174 -6.77 -13.98 14.94
N HIS A 175 -6.99 -13.16 13.91
CA HIS A 175 -7.63 -13.54 12.65
C HIS A 175 -6.68 -14.19 11.64
N GLY A 176 -5.36 -13.98 11.77
CA GLY A 176 -4.34 -14.55 10.89
C GLY A 176 -3.53 -15.66 11.55
N ARG A 177 -3.94 -16.19 12.71
CA ARG A 177 -3.15 -17.14 13.52
C ARG A 177 -2.65 -18.35 12.73
N HIS A 178 -3.40 -18.80 11.74
CA HIS A 178 -3.05 -19.96 10.91
C HIS A 178 -1.99 -19.64 9.84
N THR A 179 -1.70 -18.37 9.60
CA THR A 179 -0.73 -17.87 8.61
C THR A 179 0.43 -17.11 9.26
N ILE A 180 0.41 -16.91 10.58
CA ILE A 180 1.48 -16.24 11.32
C ILE A 180 2.55 -17.29 11.66
N LEU A 181 3.70 -17.16 11.01
CA LEU A 181 4.93 -17.85 11.41
C LEU A 181 5.63 -17.04 12.49
N ARG A 182 6.13 -17.71 13.54
CA ARG A 182 7.01 -17.08 14.52
C ARG A 182 8.45 -17.25 14.06
N SER A 183 9.03 -16.20 13.49
CA SER A 183 10.48 -16.12 13.31
C SER A 183 11.13 -15.79 14.66
N LEU A 184 12.16 -16.57 15.05
CA LEU A 184 12.97 -16.30 16.23
C LEU A 184 14.16 -15.37 15.93
N VAL A 185 14.37 -15.03 14.66
CA VAL A 185 15.55 -14.29 14.17
C VAL A 185 15.22 -12.83 13.85
N GLU A 186 13.96 -12.51 13.60
CA GLU A 186 13.52 -11.15 13.25
C GLU A 186 13.07 -10.39 14.50
N ASN A 187 14.02 -9.89 15.30
CA ASN A 187 13.82 -8.77 16.23
C ASN A 187 15.16 -8.24 16.75
N THR A 188 15.77 -7.30 16.03
CA THR A 188 16.63 -6.25 16.61
C THR A 188 16.71 -5.08 15.63
N THR A 189 15.78 -4.15 15.74
CA THR A 189 15.99 -2.69 15.63
C THR A 189 14.75 -1.99 16.17
#